data_AF-A0AA44IBM1-F1
#
_entry.id   AF-A0AA44IBM1-F1
#
_cell.length_a   1.000
_cell.length_b   1.000
_cell.length_c   1.000
_cell.angle_alpha   90.00
_cell.angle_beta   90.00
_cell.angle_gamma   90.00
#
_symmetry.space_group_name_H-M   'P 1'
#
loop_
_entity.id
_entity.type
_entity.pdbx_description
1 polymer ?
#
loop_
_entity_poly.entity_id
_entity_poly.type
_entity_poly.pdbx_seq_one_letter_code
_entity_poly.pdbx_strand_id
1 'polypeptide(L)'
;MRCVIARFPFDFVTSEVEALMADVRPEPAVGPCAVIGRRTYPVKQVGEVITRQDRRDFTALEVTRVLRRLGFTCVTQPPAPATDLPA
;
A
#
# COMPACT_ATOMS: atom_id res chain seq x y z
N MET A 1 11.55 5.48 -10.88
CA MET A 1 10.41 5.51 -11.81
C MET A 1 9.51 6.66 -11.41
N ARG A 2 9.10 7.52 -12.34
CA ARG A 2 8.27 8.68 -12.04
C ARG A 2 6.79 8.29 -11.97
N CYS A 3 6.16 8.45 -10.82
CA CYS A 3 4.75 8.15 -10.58
C CYS A 3 4.06 9.36 -9.94
N VAL A 4 2.85 9.68 -10.41
CA VAL A 4 2.08 10.80 -9.87
C VAL A 4 1.08 10.25 -8.85
N ILE A 5 1.13 10.74 -7.62
CA ILE A 5 0.17 10.42 -6.55
C ILE A 5 -0.38 11.75 -6.02
N ALA A 6 -1.70 11.84 -5.85
CA ALA A 6 -2.38 13.08 -5.42
C ALA A 6 -1.99 14.33 -6.24
N ARG A 7 -1.74 14.16 -7.56
CA ARG A 7 -1.29 15.21 -8.50
C ARG A 7 0.16 15.69 -8.31
N PHE A 8 0.95 15.09 -7.42
CA PHE A 8 2.37 15.37 -7.25
C PHE A 8 3.24 14.29 -7.91
N PRO A 9 4.28 14.67 -8.68
CA PRO A 9 5.23 13.71 -9.22
C PRO A 9 6.18 13.24 -8.12
N PHE A 10 6.26 11.93 -7.93
CA PHE A 10 7.23 11.27 -7.07
C PHE A 10 8.11 10.36 -7.91
N ASP A 11 9.37 10.24 -7.51
CA ASP A 11 10.31 9.32 -8.10
C ASP A 11 10.66 8.26 -7.08
N PHE A 12 10.03 7.09 -7.19
CA PHE A 12 10.29 5.94 -6.32
C PHE A 12 11.03 4.85 -7.09
N VAL A 13 11.86 4.10 -6.37
CA VAL A 13 12.46 2.85 -6.84
C VAL A 13 12.08 1.70 -5.92
N THR A 14 12.05 0.48 -6.45
CA THR A 14 11.61 -0.72 -5.72
C THR A 14 12.36 -0.89 -4.40
N SER A 15 13.70 -0.74 -4.41
CA SER A 15 14.55 -0.87 -3.22
C SER A 15 14.26 0.17 -2.14
N GLU A 16 13.87 1.38 -2.53
CA GLU A 16 13.53 2.45 -1.59
C GLU A 16 12.19 2.17 -0.90
N VAL A 17 11.20 1.69 -1.65
CA VAL A 17 9.92 1.25 -1.09
C VAL A 17 10.14 0.09 -0.11
N GLU A 18 10.98 -0.89 -0.45
CA GLU A 18 11.31 -2.01 0.45
C GLU A 18 12.02 -1.54 1.72
N ALA A 19 12.99 -0.62 1.60
CA ALA A 19 13.70 -0.08 2.76
C ALA A 19 12.77 0.72 3.69
N LEU A 20 11.89 1.55 3.13
CA LEU A 20 10.90 2.31 3.91
C LEU A 20 9.90 1.40 4.61
N MET A 21 9.51 0.28 4.01
CA MET A 21 8.56 -0.67 4.60
C MET A 21 9.21 -1.66 5.57
N ALA A 22 10.53 -1.80 5.57
CA ALA A 22 11.23 -2.78 6.40
C ALA A 22 10.96 -2.56 7.90
N ASP A 23 10.89 -1.29 8.33
CA ASP A 23 10.61 -0.90 9.71
C ASP A 23 9.11 -0.67 9.99
N VAL A 24 8.26 -0.84 8.98
CA VAL A 24 6.82 -0.61 9.09
C VAL A 24 6.12 -1.90 9.52
N ARG A 25 5.34 -1.79 10.60
CA ARG A 25 4.47 -2.88 11.05
C ARG A 25 3.27 -3.01 10.09
N PRO A 26 3.05 -4.19 9.48
CA PRO A 26 1.90 -4.39 8.61
C PRO A 26 0.59 -4.25 9.39
N GLU A 27 -0.32 -3.42 8.88
CA GLU A 27 -1.71 -3.35 9.34
C GLU A 27 -2.52 -4.56 8.83
N PRO A 28 -3.73 -4.80 9.38
CA PRO A 28 -4.62 -5.84 8.89
C PRO A 28 -4.82 -5.68 7.37
N ALA A 29 -4.37 -6.68 6.62
CA ALA A 29 -4.45 -6.70 5.17
C ALA A 29 -5.91 -6.92 4.74
N VAL A 30 -6.69 -5.84 4.75
CA VAL A 30 -8.13 -5.81 4.42
C VAL A 30 -8.29 -5.03 3.11
N GLY A 31 -8.84 -5.69 2.08
CA GLY A 31 -9.02 -5.09 0.76
C GLY A 31 -7.71 -5.06 -0.05
N PRO A 32 -7.47 -4.02 -0.88
CA PRO A 32 -6.31 -3.97 -1.76
C PRO A 32 -5.00 -3.85 -0.99
N CYS A 33 -4.12 -4.82 -1.17
CA CYS A 33 -2.83 -4.94 -0.50
C CYS A 33 -1.71 -5.18 -1.51
N ALA A 34 -0.48 -4.80 -1.15
CA ALA A 34 0.73 -5.11 -1.88
C ALA A 34 1.62 -6.04 -1.07
N VAL A 35 2.20 -7.02 -1.75
CA VAL A 35 3.21 -7.92 -1.19
C VAL A 35 4.57 -7.25 -1.36
N ILE A 36 5.21 -6.94 -0.24
CA ILE A 36 6.53 -6.30 -0.18
C ILE A 36 7.45 -7.23 0.60
N GLY A 37 8.47 -7.77 -0.07
CA GLY A 37 9.29 -8.85 0.47
C GLY A 37 8.44 -10.09 0.81
N ARG A 38 8.33 -10.39 2.11
CA ARG A 38 7.59 -11.55 2.65
C ARG A 38 6.30 -11.18 3.37
N ARG A 39 5.91 -9.90 3.36
CA ARG A 39 4.77 -9.37 4.12
C ARG A 39 3.77 -8.71 3.18
N THR A 40 2.51 -8.75 3.59
CA THR A 40 1.40 -8.11 2.85
C THR A 40 1.00 -6.85 3.59
N TYR A 41 1.02 -5.73 2.88
CA TYR A 41 0.70 -4.41 3.42
C TYR A 41 -0.50 -3.82 2.68
N PRO A 42 -1.45 -3.17 3.37
CA PRO A 42 -2.50 -2.41 2.70
C PRO A 42 -1.90 -1.34 1.80
N VAL A 43 -2.38 -1.21 0.55
CA VAL A 43 -1.80 -0.23 -0.39
C VAL A 43 -1.92 1.20 0.12
N LYS A 44 -2.93 1.50 0.94
CA LYS A 44 -3.09 2.83 1.55
C LYS A 44 -2.02 3.12 2.60
N GLN A 45 -1.64 2.12 3.40
CA GLN A 45 -0.55 2.24 4.36
C GLN A 45 0.77 2.43 3.61
N VAL A 46 1.00 1.65 2.55
CA VAL A 46 2.21 1.79 1.72
C VAL A 46 2.30 3.20 1.13
N GLY A 47 1.18 3.67 0.56
CA GLY A 47 1.07 5.03 0.00
C GLY A 47 1.40 6.11 1.01
N GLU A 48 0.86 6.04 2.22
CA GLU A 48 1.11 7.03 3.29
C GLU A 48 2.59 7.07 3.67
N VAL A 49 3.25 5.92 3.84
CA VAL A 49 4.66 5.90 4.26
C VAL A 49 5.58 6.44 3.15
N ILE A 50 5.36 6.04 1.89
CA ILE A 50 6.24 6.46 0.78
C ILE A 50 6.02 7.92 0.39
N THR A 51 4.77 8.41 0.44
CA THR A 51 4.45 9.79 0.05
C THR A 51 4.50 10.76 1.23
N ARG A 52 4.44 10.25 2.46
CA ARG A 52 4.19 11.03 3.70
C ARG A 52 2.94 11.90 3.63
N GLN A 53 1.97 11.52 2.78
CA GLN A 53 0.67 12.20 2.64
C GLN A 53 -0.43 11.44 3.39
N ASP A 54 -1.54 12.13 3.66
CA ASP A 54 -2.69 11.51 4.32
C ASP A 54 -3.34 10.50 3.36
N ARG A 55 -3.79 9.36 3.90
CA ARG A 55 -4.56 8.33 3.18
C ARG A 55 -5.82 8.88 2.52
N ARG A 56 -6.29 10.07 2.87
CA ARG A 56 -7.44 10.76 2.29
C ARG A 56 -7.10 11.48 0.98
N ASP A 57 -5.83 11.81 0.75
CA ASP A 57 -5.40 12.56 -0.44
C ASP A 57 -5.28 11.68 -1.69
N PHE A 58 -5.21 10.35 -1.52
CA PHE A 58 -5.08 9.40 -2.62
C PHE A 58 -5.96 8.16 -2.44
N THR A 59 -6.27 7.53 -3.57
CA THR A 59 -7.08 6.32 -3.60
C THR A 59 -6.22 5.06 -3.55
N ALA A 60 -6.78 3.99 -2.98
CA ALA A 60 -6.12 2.68 -2.97
C ALA A 60 -5.81 2.18 -4.40
N LEU A 61 -6.66 2.53 -5.37
CA LEU A 61 -6.51 2.12 -6.76
C LEU A 61 -5.34 2.81 -7.45
N GLU A 62 -5.11 4.10 -7.16
CA GLU A 62 -3.94 4.85 -7.64
C GLU A 62 -2.65 4.22 -7.12
N VAL A 63 -2.56 3.99 -5.81
CA VAL A 63 -1.36 3.39 -5.21
C VAL A 63 -1.14 1.97 -5.73
N THR A 64 -2.20 1.17 -5.88
CA THR A 64 -2.12 -0.17 -6.48
C THR A 64 -1.54 -0.13 -7.88
N ARG A 65 -1.95 0.83 -8.72
CA ARG A 65 -1.42 0.99 -10.09
C ARG A 65 0.06 1.36 -10.06
N VAL A 66 0.47 2.27 -9.17
CA VAL A 66 1.86 2.68 -9.01
C VAL A 66 2.73 1.50 -8.57
N LEU A 67 2.30 0.77 -7.53
CA LEU A 67 3.02 -0.38 -7.01
C LEU A 67 3.13 -1.52 -8.04
N ARG A 68 2.04 -1.82 -8.77
CA ARG A 68 2.10 -2.77 -9.90
C ARG A 68 3.09 -2.34 -10.97
N ARG A 69 3.16 -1.04 -11.27
CA ARG A 69 4.07 -0.52 -12.30
C ARG A 69 5.53 -0.51 -11.86
N LEU A 70 5.78 -0.43 -10.54
CA LEU A 70 7.09 -0.66 -9.92
C LEU A 70 7.48 -2.15 -9.86
N GLY A 71 6.57 -3.07 -10.17
CA GLY A 71 6.79 -4.51 -10.16
C GLY A 71 6.32 -5.23 -8.89
N PHE A 72 5.62 -4.55 -7.98
CA PHE A 72 5.06 -5.20 -6.80
C PHE A 72 3.81 -6.02 -7.12
N THR A 73 3.65 -7.14 -6.40
CA THR A 73 2.46 -7.99 -6.51
C THR A 73 1.35 -7.40 -5.65
N CYS A 74 0.25 -6.98 -6.28
CA CYS A 74 -0.93 -6.50 -5.56
C CYS A 74 -2.02 -7.57 -5.51
N VAL A 75 -2.55 -7.83 -4.32
CA VAL A 75 -3.60 -8.80 -4.03
C VAL A 75 -4.75 -8.12 -3.30
N THR A 76 -5.98 -8.50 -3.57
CA THR A 76 -7.14 -8.04 -2.80
C THR A 76 -7.46 -9.09 -1.76
N GLN A 77 -7.23 -8.77 -0.49
CA GLN A 77 -7.64 -9.63 0.62
C GLN A 77 -9.12 -9.42 0.92
N PRO A 78 -9.87 -10.49 1.22
CA PRO A 78 -11.24 -10.34 1.69
C PRO A 78 -11.26 -9.49 2.96
N PRO A 79 -12.33 -8.71 3.21
CA PRO A 79 -12.44 -8.00 4.46
C PRO A 79 -12.30 -9.00 5.61
N ALA A 80 -11.49 -8.67 6.61
CA ALA A 80 -11.39 -9.50 7.81
C ALA A 80 -12.81 -9.76 8.29
N PRO A 81 -13.18 -11.03 8.59
CA PRO A 81 -14.51 -11.32 9.07
C PRO A 81 -14.73 -10.42 10.29
N ALA A 82 -15.71 -9.54 10.21
CA ALA A 82 -16.22 -8.89 11.40
C ALA A 82 -16.58 -10.06 12.32
N THR A 83 -15.93 -10.13 13.48
CA THR A 83 -16.38 -11.02 14.54
C THR A 83 -17.74 -10.50 14.94
N ASP A 84 -18.77 -10.96 14.23
CA ASP A 84 -20.15 -10.82 14.61
C ASP A 84 -20.29 -11.71 15.85
N LEU A 85 -20.17 -11.08 17.01
CA LEU A 85 -20.46 -11.70 18.29
C LEU A 85 -21.96 -11.50 18.50
N PRO A 86 -22.82 -12.52 18.31
CA PRO A 86 -24.21 -12.38 18.71
C PRO A 86 -24.25 -12.34 20.25
N ALA A 87 -24.86 -11.28 20.78
CA ALA A 87 -25.24 -11.14 22.19
C ALA A 87 -26.64 -11.70 22.42
#